data_AF-A0A831JMP1-F1
#
_entry.id   AF-A0A831JMP1-F1
#
_cell.length_a   1.000
_cell.length_b   1.000
_cell.length_c   1.000
_cell.angle_alpha   90.00
_cell.angle_beta   90.00
_cell.angle_gamma   90.00
#
_symmetry.space_group_name_H-M   'P 1'
#
loop_
_entity.id
_entity.type
_entity.pdbx_description
1 polymer ?
#
loop_
_entity_poly.entity_id
_entity_poly.type
_entity_poly.pdbx_seq_one_letter_code
_entity_poly.pdbx_strand_id
1 'polypeptide(L)'
;TALSVKIEKKSKEKFQRRTSPIIIKLIKVEGKYYWSVIRLAGQFLPEGAVLKFNDKTQKPEYALIEEFWAQLKERGEEKILSIPDSMKEIVDKIKENIDPEKIYLYGSRARGDFNKKSDIDIAVESDKSVEAMDMIGPFDIVNLKKVNKEFREKIYREGVLLYERKG
;
A
#
# COMPACT_ATOMS: atom_id res chain seq x y z
N THR A 1 18.80 -26.34 0.32
CA THR A 1 18.69 -25.84 1.71
C THR A 1 17.24 -25.49 1.98
N ALA A 2 16.56 -26.22 2.87
CA ALA A 2 15.15 -25.96 3.15
C ALA A 2 15.01 -24.67 3.97
N LEU A 3 14.28 -23.69 3.44
CA LEU A 3 13.92 -22.47 4.16
C LEU A 3 12.90 -22.84 5.25
N SER A 4 13.34 -23.05 6.48
CA SER A 4 12.42 -23.28 7.60
C SER A 4 11.97 -21.95 8.19
N VAL A 5 10.75 -21.53 7.91
CA VAL A 5 10.16 -20.35 8.58
C VAL A 5 9.80 -20.76 10.01
N LYS A 6 10.68 -20.44 10.97
CA LYS A 6 10.39 -20.56 12.41
C LYS A 6 9.94 -19.18 12.92
N ILE A 7 8.66 -19.05 13.24
CA ILE A 7 8.10 -17.84 13.85
C ILE A 7 8.36 -17.90 15.35
N GLU A 8 9.23 -17.04 15.88
CA GLU A 8 9.36 -16.86 17.33
C GLU A 8 8.23 -15.96 17.85
N LYS A 9 7.45 -16.49 18.80
CA LYS A 9 6.25 -15.84 19.38
C LYS A 9 6.63 -14.95 20.56
N LYS A 10 6.04 -13.75 20.63
CA LYS A 10 5.78 -13.04 21.90
C LYS A 10 4.37 -13.30 22.46
N SER A 11 3.44 -13.89 21.70
CA SER A 11 2.06 -14.15 22.16
C SER A 11 1.56 -15.57 21.84
N LYS A 12 0.67 -16.13 22.68
CA LYS A 12 0.20 -17.53 22.63
C LYS A 12 -0.85 -17.80 21.54
N GLU A 13 -1.36 -16.83 20.80
CA GLU A 13 -2.51 -17.01 19.89
C GLU A 13 -2.23 -17.94 18.69
N LYS A 14 -3.21 -18.77 18.33
CA LYS A 14 -3.15 -19.70 17.18
C LYS A 14 -3.34 -18.88 15.90
N PHE A 15 -2.36 -18.89 14.99
CA PHE A 15 -2.45 -18.12 13.75
C PHE A 15 -3.58 -18.64 12.85
N GLN A 16 -4.42 -17.70 12.38
CA GLN A 16 -5.50 -17.96 11.42
C GLN A 16 -5.29 -17.22 10.08
N ARG A 17 -4.03 -16.91 9.71
CA ARG A 17 -3.71 -16.42 8.36
C ARG A 17 -2.63 -17.28 7.72
N ARG A 18 -3.06 -18.08 6.75
CA ARG A 18 -2.23 -18.76 5.73
C ARG A 18 -2.50 -18.13 4.36
N THR A 19 -2.31 -16.82 4.23
CA THR A 19 -2.55 -16.18 2.94
C THR A 19 -1.42 -15.23 2.64
N SER A 20 -0.63 -15.58 1.62
CA SER A 20 0.28 -14.66 0.95
C SER A 20 -0.50 -13.38 0.63
N PRO A 21 0.03 -12.18 0.92
CA PRO A 21 -0.62 -10.93 0.54
C PRO A 21 -0.54 -10.68 -0.98
N ILE A 22 0.06 -11.60 -1.74
CA ILE A 22 0.08 -11.57 -3.20
C ILE A 22 -0.52 -12.87 -3.71
N ILE A 23 -1.51 -12.76 -4.60
CA ILE A 23 -2.10 -13.87 -5.35
C ILE A 23 -1.77 -13.66 -6.82
N ILE A 24 -1.10 -14.64 -7.43
CA ILE A 24 -0.81 -14.65 -8.88
C ILE A 24 -1.67 -15.73 -9.52
N LYS A 25 -2.41 -15.39 -10.57
CA LYS A 25 -3.22 -16.32 -11.35
C LYS A 25 -3.04 -16.08 -12.84
N LEU A 26 -3.05 -17.17 -13.61
CA LEU A 26 -3.21 -17.12 -15.06
C LEU A 26 -4.70 -17.21 -15.37
N ILE A 27 -5.25 -16.20 -16.05
CA ILE A 27 -6.65 -16.17 -16.48
C ILE A 27 -6.71 -16.28 -18.01
N LYS A 28 -7.72 -17.01 -18.51
CA LYS A 28 -7.95 -17.15 -19.95
C LYS A 28 -9.25 -16.42 -20.32
N VAL A 29 -9.16 -15.46 -21.25
CA VAL A 29 -10.30 -14.67 -21.73
C VAL A 29 -10.24 -14.69 -23.25
N GLU A 30 -11.31 -15.14 -23.91
CA GLU A 30 -11.43 -15.16 -25.38
C GLU A 30 -10.22 -15.80 -26.10
N GLY A 31 -9.69 -16.89 -25.53
CA GLY A 31 -8.53 -17.59 -26.10
C GLY A 31 -7.16 -16.99 -25.78
N LYS A 32 -7.10 -15.80 -25.17
CA LYS A 32 -5.86 -15.14 -24.72
C LYS A 32 -5.62 -15.42 -23.23
N TYR A 33 -4.34 -15.43 -22.84
CA TYR A 33 -3.92 -15.63 -21.45
C TYR A 33 -3.40 -14.32 -20.85
N TYR A 34 -3.78 -14.05 -19.60
CA TYR A 34 -3.37 -12.87 -18.87
C TYR A 34 -2.87 -13.28 -17.48
N TRP A 35 -1.82 -12.61 -17.01
CA TRP A 35 -1.41 -12.69 -15.62
C TRP A 35 -2.24 -11.70 -14.82
N SER A 36 -2.94 -12.19 -13.79
CA SER A 36 -3.59 -11.38 -12.77
C SER A 36 -2.78 -11.48 -11.50
N VAL A 37 -2.40 -10.32 -10.96
CA VAL A 37 -1.70 -10.21 -9.68
C VAL A 37 -2.56 -9.37 -8.75
N ILE A 38 -2.98 -9.95 -7.63
CA ILE A 38 -3.80 -9.29 -6.62
C ILE A 38 -2.95 -9.07 -5.38
N ARG A 39 -2.81 -7.81 -4.97
CA ARG A 39 -2.21 -7.42 -3.69
C ARG A 39 -3.31 -7.26 -2.64
N LEU A 40 -3.14 -7.91 -1.50
CA LEU A 40 -3.97 -7.74 -0.32
C LEU A 40 -3.25 -6.85 0.68
N ALA A 41 -3.97 -5.92 1.29
CA ALA A 41 -3.41 -5.04 2.32
C ALA A 41 -3.11 -5.80 3.62
N GLY A 42 -1.99 -5.46 4.25
CA GLY A 42 -1.57 -5.94 5.56
C GLY A 42 -0.22 -6.65 5.54
N GLN A 43 0.36 -6.82 6.73
CA GLN A 43 1.71 -7.37 6.89
C GLN A 43 1.82 -8.78 6.31
N PHE A 44 2.96 -9.06 5.66
CA PHE A 44 3.30 -10.39 5.14
C PHE A 44 3.41 -11.44 6.25
N LEU A 45 3.94 -11.00 7.39
CA LEU A 45 4.04 -11.80 8.59
C LEU A 45 3.03 -11.30 9.62
N PRO A 46 2.55 -12.17 10.51
CA PRO A 46 1.79 -11.73 11.65
C PRO A 46 2.54 -10.71 12.50
N GLU A 47 1.80 -9.90 13.24
CA GLU A 47 2.38 -8.86 14.10
C GLU A 47 3.40 -9.47 15.08
N GLY A 48 4.63 -8.92 15.05
CA GLY A 48 5.73 -9.38 15.89
C GLY A 48 6.48 -10.62 15.39
N ALA A 49 6.09 -11.22 14.26
CA ALA A 49 6.80 -12.35 13.68
C ALA A 49 8.06 -11.91 12.89
N VAL A 50 9.08 -12.76 12.92
CA VAL A 50 10.34 -12.61 12.19
C VAL A 50 10.69 -13.92 11.48
N LEU A 51 11.46 -13.84 10.38
CA LEU A 51 12.00 -15.01 9.70
C LEU A 51 13.31 -15.41 10.38
N LYS A 52 13.55 -16.72 10.57
CA LYS A 52 14.82 -17.23 11.08
C LYS A 52 15.58 -17.96 9.97
N PHE A 53 16.81 -17.54 9.68
CA PHE A 53 17.71 -18.19 8.70
C PHE A 53 19.11 -18.36 9.30
N ASN A 54 19.61 -19.60 9.35
CA ASN A 54 20.93 -19.95 9.92
C ASN A 54 21.25 -19.19 11.23
N ASP A 55 20.34 -19.28 12.19
CA ASP A 55 20.39 -18.64 13.51
C ASP A 55 20.27 -17.11 13.59
N LYS A 56 20.07 -16.43 12.46
CA LYS A 56 19.75 -15.01 12.42
C LYS A 56 18.26 -14.80 12.25
N THR A 57 17.68 -13.87 13.03
CA THR A 57 16.32 -13.39 12.82
C THR A 57 16.34 -12.15 11.92
N GLN A 58 15.58 -12.18 10.83
CA GLN A 58 15.44 -11.07 9.89
C GLN A 58 13.96 -10.75 9.68
N LYS A 59 13.62 -9.47 9.57
CA LYS A 59 12.31 -9.06 9.05
C LYS A 59 12.31 -9.23 7.52
N PRO A 60 11.16 -9.54 6.89
CA PRO A 60 11.07 -9.54 5.44
C PRO A 60 11.51 -8.20 4.87
N GLU A 61 12.28 -8.23 3.80
CA GLU A 61 12.62 -7.02 3.05
C GLU A 61 11.45 -6.68 2.12
N TYR A 62 10.76 -5.59 2.43
CA TYR A 62 9.65 -5.09 1.61
C TYR A 62 10.13 -4.43 0.32
N ALA A 63 11.41 -4.04 0.24
CA ALA A 63 12.00 -3.42 -0.95
C ALA A 63 11.85 -4.28 -2.21
N LEU A 64 12.05 -5.59 -2.11
CA LEU A 64 11.89 -6.52 -3.24
C LEU A 64 10.44 -6.59 -3.75
N ILE A 65 9.47 -6.48 -2.85
CA ILE A 65 8.06 -6.46 -3.21
C ILE A 65 7.71 -5.15 -3.89
N GLU A 66 8.21 -4.02 -3.39
CA GLU A 66 8.05 -2.72 -4.03
C GLU A 66 8.69 -2.68 -5.42
N GLU A 67 9.87 -3.26 -5.59
CA GLU A 67 10.53 -3.40 -6.89
C GLU A 67 9.71 -4.26 -7.84
N PHE A 68 9.21 -5.42 -7.38
CA PHE A 68 8.33 -6.29 -8.14
C PHE A 68 7.06 -5.55 -8.61
N TRP A 69 6.41 -4.79 -7.72
CA TRP A 69 5.22 -4.01 -8.07
C TRP A 69 5.53 -2.85 -9.01
N ALA A 70 6.66 -2.16 -8.82
CA ALA A 70 7.09 -1.09 -9.73
C ALA A 70 7.24 -1.62 -11.16
N GLN A 71 7.89 -2.77 -11.34
CA GLN A 71 8.03 -3.43 -12.65
C GLN A 71 6.68 -3.83 -13.26
N LEU A 72 5.71 -4.26 -12.43
CA LEU A 72 4.36 -4.57 -12.91
C LEU A 72 3.59 -3.32 -13.34
N LYS A 73 3.71 -2.21 -12.60
CA LYS A 73 3.03 -0.94 -12.92
C LYS A 73 3.51 -0.34 -14.24
N GLU A 74 4.75 -0.59 -14.65
CA GLU A 74 5.27 -0.13 -15.95
C GLU A 74 4.56 -0.76 -17.16
N ARG A 75 4.01 -1.97 -16.99
CA ARG A 75 3.48 -2.78 -18.10
C ARG A 75 2.02 -3.20 -17.94
N GLY A 76 1.49 -3.09 -16.73
CA GLY A 76 0.15 -3.51 -16.35
C GLY A 76 -0.78 -2.34 -16.05
N GLU A 77 -2.07 -2.64 -16.00
CA GLU A 77 -3.09 -1.70 -15.54
C GLU A 77 -3.42 -2.02 -14.07
N GLU A 78 -3.15 -1.08 -13.16
CA GLU A 78 -3.48 -1.22 -11.74
C GLU A 78 -4.93 -0.80 -11.49
N LYS A 79 -5.69 -1.64 -10.78
CA LYS A 79 -7.07 -1.33 -10.36
C LYS A 79 -7.27 -1.64 -8.90
N ILE A 80 -7.89 -0.71 -8.19
CA ILE A 80 -8.39 -0.94 -6.84
C ILE A 80 -9.62 -1.84 -6.92
N LEU A 81 -9.54 -3.04 -6.37
CA LEU A 81 -10.67 -3.96 -6.28
C LEU A 81 -11.65 -3.59 -5.16
N SER A 82 -11.11 -3.12 -4.03
CA SER A 82 -11.90 -2.75 -2.86
C SER A 82 -11.08 -1.85 -1.94
N ILE A 83 -11.71 -0.86 -1.34
CA ILE A 83 -11.18 -0.07 -0.23
C ILE A 83 -12.17 -0.07 0.94
N PRO A 84 -11.69 0.00 2.19
CA PRO A 84 -12.55 0.15 3.37
C PRO A 84 -13.41 1.42 3.28
N ASP A 85 -14.61 1.41 3.86
CA ASP A 85 -15.50 2.57 3.84
C ASP A 85 -14.89 3.79 4.54
N SER A 86 -14.13 3.56 5.62
CA SER A 86 -13.35 4.63 6.26
C SER A 86 -12.38 5.33 5.31
N MET A 87 -11.79 4.60 4.36
CA MET A 87 -10.92 5.18 3.33
C MET A 87 -11.71 6.00 2.30
N LYS A 88 -12.93 5.56 1.95
CA LYS A 88 -13.82 6.32 1.06
C LYS A 88 -14.23 7.64 1.70
N GLU A 89 -14.62 7.62 2.97
CA GLU A 89 -14.97 8.82 3.73
C GLU A 89 -13.83 9.85 3.78
N ILE A 90 -12.59 9.39 3.92
CA ILE A 90 -11.41 10.27 3.87
C ILE A 90 -11.27 10.89 2.48
N VAL A 91 -11.35 10.07 1.42
CA VAL A 91 -11.26 10.54 0.03
C VAL A 91 -12.36 11.57 -0.29
N ASP A 92 -13.59 11.35 0.17
CA ASP A 92 -14.70 12.27 -0.06
C ASP A 92 -14.51 13.60 0.68
N LYS A 93 -14.06 13.56 1.95
CA LYS A 93 -13.68 14.79 2.69
C LYS A 93 -12.60 15.58 1.97
N ILE A 94 -11.56 14.90 1.47
CA ILE A 94 -10.48 15.56 0.71
C ILE A 94 -11.06 16.23 -0.55
N LYS A 95 -11.93 15.53 -1.29
CA LYS A 95 -12.55 16.07 -2.50
C LYS A 95 -13.37 17.34 -2.23
N GLU A 96 -14.18 17.33 -1.18
CA GLU A 96 -15.04 18.46 -0.81
C GLU A 96 -14.24 19.70 -0.39
N ASN A 97 -13.13 19.52 0.34
CA ASN A 97 -12.41 20.63 0.94
C ASN A 97 -11.35 21.24 0.00
N ILE A 98 -10.58 20.39 -0.69
CA ILE A 98 -9.39 20.84 -1.43
C ILE A 98 -9.47 20.60 -2.95
N ASP A 99 -10.59 20.08 -3.46
CA ASP A 99 -10.84 19.90 -4.90
C ASP A 99 -9.60 19.39 -5.69
N PRO A 100 -9.11 18.18 -5.39
CA PRO A 100 -7.87 17.68 -5.96
C PRO A 100 -8.06 17.12 -7.38
N GLU A 101 -6.98 17.15 -8.15
CA GLU A 101 -6.84 16.41 -9.41
C GLU A 101 -6.58 14.92 -9.14
N LYS A 102 -5.70 14.60 -8.18
CA LYS A 102 -5.34 13.22 -7.81
C LYS A 102 -5.20 13.06 -6.30
N ILE A 103 -5.52 11.87 -5.80
CA ILE A 103 -5.30 11.45 -4.41
C ILE A 103 -4.59 10.10 -4.42
N TYR A 104 -3.47 10.02 -3.71
CA TYR A 104 -2.68 8.81 -3.52
C TYR A 104 -2.63 8.44 -2.05
N LEU A 105 -2.83 7.16 -1.74
CA LEU A 105 -2.34 6.57 -0.48
C LEU A 105 -0.88 6.24 -0.68
N TYR A 106 0.00 6.66 0.21
CA TYR A 106 1.41 6.25 0.19
C TYR A 106 1.83 5.71 1.56
N GLY A 107 3.13 5.49 1.75
CA GLY A 107 3.65 5.09 3.03
C GLY A 107 3.26 3.66 3.41
N SER A 108 3.20 3.41 4.72
CA SER A 108 3.17 2.03 5.23
C SER A 108 1.90 1.26 4.86
N ARG A 109 0.80 1.98 4.66
CA ARG A 109 -0.49 1.39 4.29
C ARG A 109 -0.56 1.03 2.82
N ALA A 110 0.06 1.81 1.94
CA ALA A 110 0.21 1.48 0.53
C ALA A 110 1.16 0.27 0.34
N ARG A 111 2.28 0.27 1.05
CA ARG A 111 3.26 -0.85 1.02
C ARG A 111 2.76 -2.11 1.73
N GLY A 112 1.77 -2.00 2.61
CA GLY A 112 1.24 -3.14 3.36
C GLY A 112 2.12 -3.57 4.56
N ASP A 113 3.13 -2.80 4.95
CA ASP A 113 3.93 -3.03 6.16
C ASP A 113 3.33 -2.35 7.42
N PHE A 114 2.19 -1.68 7.28
CA PHE A 114 1.47 -1.01 8.37
C PHE A 114 1.05 -1.94 9.53
N ASN A 115 0.98 -1.38 10.73
CA ASN A 115 0.39 -2.01 11.91
C ASN A 115 -0.87 -1.22 12.37
N LYS A 116 -1.53 -1.66 13.43
CA LYS A 116 -2.78 -1.03 13.92
C LYS A 116 -2.63 0.44 14.33
N LYS A 117 -1.41 0.87 14.68
CA LYS A 117 -1.07 2.25 15.08
C LYS A 117 -0.46 3.08 13.95
N SER A 118 -0.28 2.50 12.76
CA SER A 118 0.29 3.23 11.63
C SER A 118 -0.62 4.35 11.18
N ASP A 119 -0.03 5.52 10.96
CA ASP A 119 -0.69 6.68 10.39
C ASP A 119 -1.18 6.38 8.95
N ILE A 120 -2.02 7.27 8.44
CA ILE A 120 -2.56 7.19 7.08
C ILE A 120 -1.95 8.34 6.29
N ASP A 121 -0.96 8.01 5.46
CA ASP A 121 -0.22 8.97 4.63
C ASP A 121 -0.94 9.18 3.30
N ILE A 122 -1.39 10.42 3.03
CA ILE A 122 -2.14 10.78 1.83
C ILE A 122 -1.42 11.89 1.06
N ALA A 123 -1.19 11.68 -0.22
CA ALA A 123 -0.64 12.71 -1.10
C ALA A 123 -1.72 13.18 -2.08
N VAL A 124 -1.81 14.49 -2.28
CA VAL A 124 -2.82 15.09 -3.15
C VAL A 124 -2.16 15.99 -4.18
N GLU A 125 -2.72 16.02 -5.37
CA GLU A 125 -2.38 17.01 -6.38
C GLU A 125 -3.51 18.03 -6.44
N SER A 126 -3.29 19.24 -5.92
CA SER A 126 -4.28 20.31 -5.89
C SER A 126 -3.60 21.67 -5.92
N ASP A 127 -4.31 22.68 -6.44
CA ASP A 127 -3.91 24.08 -6.33
C ASP A 127 -4.28 24.71 -4.98
N LYS A 128 -5.21 24.08 -4.23
CA LYS A 128 -5.59 24.53 -2.89
C LYS A 128 -4.57 24.06 -1.86
N SER A 129 -4.41 24.86 -0.80
CA SER A 129 -3.51 24.53 0.30
C SER A 129 -4.06 23.40 1.17
N VAL A 130 -3.19 22.45 1.52
CA VAL A 130 -3.53 21.29 2.36
C VAL A 130 -3.49 21.60 3.86
N GLU A 131 -2.86 22.72 4.25
CA GLU A 131 -2.74 23.15 5.66
C GLU A 131 -4.10 23.31 6.37
N ALA A 132 -5.19 23.51 5.60
CA ALA A 132 -6.55 23.57 6.13
C ALA A 132 -7.11 22.20 6.60
N MET A 133 -6.46 21.08 6.23
CA MET A 133 -6.92 19.73 6.53
C MET A 133 -6.17 19.03 7.66
N ASP A 134 -5.13 19.66 8.23
CA ASP A 134 -4.38 19.16 9.40
C ASP A 134 -5.28 18.93 10.63
N MET A 135 -6.54 19.40 10.60
CA MET A 135 -7.55 19.22 11.66
C MET A 135 -8.43 17.96 11.53
N ILE A 136 -8.32 17.17 10.45
CA ILE A 136 -9.33 16.14 10.10
C ILE A 136 -9.01 14.72 10.64
N GLY A 137 -7.92 14.54 11.40
CA GLY A 137 -7.62 13.29 12.10
C GLY A 137 -6.15 12.89 12.02
N PRO A 138 -5.79 11.60 12.26
CA PRO A 138 -4.40 11.12 12.26
C PRO A 138 -3.84 10.90 10.83
N PHE A 139 -4.21 11.78 9.90
CA PHE A 139 -3.81 11.70 8.49
C PHE A 139 -2.67 12.68 8.24
N ASP A 140 -1.57 12.21 7.68
CA ASP A 140 -0.52 13.09 7.18
C ASP A 140 -0.81 13.38 5.71
N ILE A 141 -1.12 14.64 5.39
CA ILE A 141 -1.56 15.06 4.06
C ILE A 141 -0.52 15.99 3.43
N VAL A 142 0.04 15.58 2.30
CA VAL A 142 1.05 16.36 1.57
C VAL A 142 0.54 16.75 0.18
N ASN A 143 0.91 17.95 -0.28
CA ASN A 143 0.62 18.39 -1.64
C ASN A 143 1.79 18.05 -2.58
N LEU A 144 1.54 17.21 -3.59
CA LEU A 144 2.51 16.76 -4.59
C LEU A 144 3.18 17.91 -5.35
N LYS A 145 2.47 19.03 -5.53
CA LYS A 145 3.02 20.23 -6.20
C LYS A 145 4.06 20.96 -5.32
N LYS A 146 4.01 20.81 -3.99
CA LYS A 146 4.89 21.48 -3.02
C LYS A 146 6.07 20.63 -2.53
N VAL A 147 6.03 19.32 -2.68
CA VAL A 147 7.12 18.43 -2.23
C VAL A 147 8.28 18.35 -3.23
N ASN A 148 9.46 17.96 -2.73
CA ASN A 148 10.64 17.75 -3.57
C ASN A 148 10.47 16.57 -4.54
N LYS A 149 11.29 16.56 -5.60
CA LYS A 149 11.20 15.57 -6.68
C LYS A 149 11.40 14.12 -6.18
N GLU A 150 12.40 13.88 -5.35
CA GLU A 150 12.73 12.54 -4.83
C GLU A 150 11.55 11.95 -4.03
N PHE A 151 10.93 12.76 -3.18
CA PHE A 151 9.79 12.35 -2.39
C PHE A 151 8.54 12.12 -3.26
N ARG A 152 8.33 12.95 -4.28
CA ARG A 152 7.26 12.75 -5.27
C ARG A 152 7.43 11.43 -6.03
N GLU A 153 8.63 11.13 -6.49
CA GLU A 153 8.95 9.86 -7.17
C GLU A 153 8.76 8.66 -6.26
N LYS A 154 9.13 8.78 -4.98
CA LYS A 154 8.84 7.76 -3.97
C LYS A 154 7.33 7.50 -3.85
N ILE A 155 6.52 8.56 -3.75
CA ILE A 155 5.06 8.45 -3.67
C ILE A 155 4.50 7.77 -4.92
N TYR A 156 4.94 8.11 -6.13
CA TYR A 156 4.46 7.44 -7.34
C TYR A 156 4.86 5.96 -7.42
N ARG A 157 6.04 5.62 -6.92
CA ARG A 157 6.52 4.24 -6.89
C ARG A 157 5.69 3.38 -5.93
N GLU A 158 5.61 3.79 -4.66
CA GLU A 158 4.96 2.99 -3.60
C GLU A 158 3.45 3.21 -3.50
N GLY A 159 2.97 4.35 -3.99
CA GLY A 159 1.61 4.82 -3.76
C GLY A 159 0.55 4.10 -4.58
N VAL A 160 -0.67 4.15 -4.07
CA VAL A 160 -1.89 3.61 -4.69
C VAL A 160 -2.79 4.80 -5.03
N LEU A 161 -3.12 4.96 -6.32
CA LEU A 161 -4.01 6.03 -6.78
C LEU A 161 -5.45 5.75 -6.34
N LEU A 162 -5.93 6.50 -5.33
CA LEU A 162 -7.28 6.35 -4.77
C LEU A 162 -8.34 7.08 -5.59
N TYR A 163 -7.96 8.20 -6.21
CA TYR A 163 -8.85 9.04 -6.98
C TYR A 163 -8.08 9.83 -8.04
N GLU A 164 -8.69 9.97 -9.20
CA GLU A 164 -8.26 10.85 -10.27
C GLU A 164 -9.51 11.53 -10.85
N ARG A 165 -9.49 12.86 -10.94
CA ARG A 165 -10.58 13.62 -11.54
C ARG A 165 -10.68 13.24 -13.01
N LYS A 166 -11.83 12.72 -13.42
CA LYS A 166 -12.14 12.55 -14.83
C LYS A 166 -12.46 13.94 -15.40
N GLY A 167 -11.67 14.35 -16.40
CA GLY A 167 -11.93 15.56 -17.19
C GLY A 167 -13.19 15.45 -18.02
#